data_AF-A0A1Y4IUL9-F1
#
_entry.id   AF-A0A1Y4IUL9-F1
#
_cell.length_a   1.000
_cell.length_b   1.000
_cell.length_c   1.000
_cell.angle_alpha   90.00
_cell.angle_beta   90.00
_cell.angle_gamma   90.00
#
_symmetry.space_group_name_H-M   'P 1'
#
loop_
_entity.id
_entity.type
_entity.pdbx_description
1 polymer ?
#
loop_
_entity_poly.entity_id
_entity_poly.type
_entity_poly.pdbx_seq_one_letter_code
_entity_poly.pdbx_strand_id
1 'polypeptide(L)'
;MIEAITKIHTTSSSVTFECGDIAVIGNGEFRASSGKVDGFILYADTLRYENGIKLSRDEQRNLKCLYQHFVWNREDFIDWDI
;
A
#
# COMPACT_ATOMS: atom_id res chain seq x y z
N MET A 1 -14.02 6.77 -6.25
CA MET A 1 -13.32 7.09 -4.99
C MET A 1 -13.02 5.77 -4.32
N ILE A 2 -11.84 5.61 -3.72
CA ILE A 2 -11.47 4.36 -3.04
C ILE A 2 -12.19 4.34 -1.68
N GLU A 3 -12.99 3.31 -1.41
CA GLU A 3 -13.85 3.26 -0.22
C GLU A 3 -13.35 2.30 0.85
N ALA A 4 -12.74 1.17 0.45
CA ALA A 4 -12.19 0.19 1.37
C ALA A 4 -11.06 -0.59 0.69
N ILE A 5 -10.07 -1.01 1.48
CA ILE A 5 -9.10 -2.02 1.05
C ILE A 5 -9.67 -3.38 1.46
N THR A 6 -9.79 -4.28 0.49
CA THR A 6 -10.32 -5.64 0.70
C THR A 6 -9.19 -6.66 0.83
N LYS A 7 -8.07 -6.39 0.14
CA LYS A 7 -6.90 -7.26 0.14
C LYS A 7 -5.65 -6.47 -0.22
N ILE A 8 -4.52 -6.97 0.27
CA ILE A 8 -3.20 -6.43 -0.04
C ILE A 8 -2.33 -7.58 -0.54
N HIS A 9 -1.66 -7.35 -1.66
CA HIS A 9 -0.67 -8.23 -2.24
C HIS A 9 0.68 -7.55 -2.24
N THR A 10 1.72 -8.25 -1.82
CA THR A 10 3.09 -7.74 -1.86
C THR A 10 3.98 -8.70 -2.67
N THR A 11 4.89 -8.11 -3.43
CA THR A 11 6.05 -8.79 -4.02
C THR A 11 7.32 -8.22 -3.38
N SER A 12 8.50 -8.66 -3.84
CA SER A 12 9.77 -8.10 -3.38
C SER A 12 9.93 -6.59 -3.64
N SER A 13 9.19 -6.03 -4.59
CA SER A 13 9.38 -4.64 -5.04
C SER A 13 8.09 -3.85 -5.24
N SER A 14 6.93 -4.45 -4.99
CA SER A 14 5.64 -3.81 -5.24
C SER A 14 4.57 -4.23 -4.24
N VAL A 15 3.59 -3.35 -4.07
CA VAL A 15 2.34 -3.62 -3.38
C VAL A 15 1.17 -3.38 -4.31
N THR A 16 0.11 -4.16 -4.15
CA THR A 16 -1.18 -3.94 -4.80
C THR A 16 -2.27 -3.94 -3.74
N PHE A 17 -3.02 -2.84 -3.68
CA PHE A 17 -4.19 -2.66 -2.84
C PHE A 17 -5.43 -2.93 -3.68
N GLU A 18 -6.15 -4.02 -3.39
CA GLU A 18 -7.44 -4.32 -4.01
C GLU A 18 -8.54 -3.60 -3.25
N CYS A 19 -9.21 -2.68 -3.94
CA CYS A 19 -10.22 -1.79 -3.37
C CYS A 19 -11.57 -1.94 -4.07
N GLY A 20 -12.14 -3.14 -4.02
CA GLY A 20 -13.32 -3.51 -4.83
C GLY A 20 -12.90 -3.68 -6.29
N ASP A 21 -13.51 -2.93 -7.20
CA ASP A 21 -13.20 -2.96 -8.64
C ASP A 21 -11.99 -2.09 -9.02
N ILE A 22 -11.33 -1.47 -8.04
CA ILE A 22 -10.17 -0.58 -8.26
C ILE A 22 -8.93 -1.25 -7.67
N ALA A 23 -7.86 -1.34 -8.47
CA ALA A 23 -6.54 -1.71 -7.99
C ALA A 23 -5.61 -0.49 -7.95
N VAL A 24 -4.91 -0.31 -6.83
CA VAL A 24 -3.83 0.66 -6.68
C VAL A 24 -2.51 -0.08 -6.51
N ILE A 25 -1.53 0.30 -7.31
CA ILE A 25 -0.20 -0.31 -7.35
C ILE A 25 0.80 0.72 -6.86
N GLY A 26 1.71 0.30 -5.97
CA GLY A 26 2.85 1.10 -5.54
C GLY A 26 4.13 0.26 -5.57
N ASN A 27 5.26 0.94 -5.67
CA ASN A 27 6.57 0.32 -5.50
C ASN A 27 7.00 0.44 -4.04
N GLY A 28 7.88 -0.47 -3.65
CA GLY A 28 8.46 -0.46 -2.32
C GLY A 28 9.52 -1.52 -2.18
N GLU A 29 9.96 -1.76 -0.96
CA GLU A 29 10.97 -2.77 -0.66
C GLU A 29 10.74 -3.42 0.70
N PHE A 30 11.14 -4.68 0.85
CA PHE A 30 11.12 -5.32 2.15
C PHE A 30 12.21 -4.75 3.05
N ARG A 31 11.82 -4.42 4.28
CA ARG A 31 12.75 -4.08 5.34
C ARG A 31 13.16 -5.35 6.07
N ALA A 32 14.47 -5.57 6.20
CA ALA A 32 15.04 -6.70 6.94
C ALA A 32 16.16 -6.24 7.88
N SER A 33 15.78 -5.64 9.00
CA SER A 33 16.66 -5.17 10.07
C SER A 33 17.09 -6.28 11.07
N SER A 34 16.29 -7.33 11.24
CA SER A 34 16.54 -8.43 12.19
C SER A 34 17.22 -9.66 11.57
N GLY A 35 17.50 -9.63 10.26
CA GLY A 35 17.84 -10.82 9.48
C GLY A 35 16.63 -11.63 8.99
N LYS A 36 15.41 -11.15 9.26
CA LYS A 36 14.13 -11.61 8.69
C LYS A 36 13.41 -10.43 8.03
N VAL A 37 12.37 -10.71 7.23
CA VAL A 37 11.48 -9.64 6.71
C VAL A 37 10.70 -9.07 7.89
N ASP A 38 11.01 -7.84 8.26
CA ASP A 38 10.42 -7.10 9.39
C ASP A 38 9.27 -6.18 8.97
N GLY A 39 9.13 -5.91 7.67
CA GLY A 39 8.07 -5.07 7.12
C GLY A 39 8.30 -4.74 5.65
N PHE A 40 7.47 -3.86 5.11
CA PHE A 40 7.57 -3.37 3.73
C PHE A 40 7.52 -1.84 3.72
N ILE A 41 8.48 -1.18 3.07
CA ILE A 41 8.50 0.27 2.88
C ILE A 41 7.83 0.58 1.55
N LEU A 42 6.75 1.36 1.57
CA LEU A 42 6.01 1.80 0.38
C LEU A 42 6.38 3.24 0.02
N TYR A 43 6.79 3.47 -1.21
CA TYR A 43 7.06 4.81 -1.74
C TYR A 43 5.77 5.46 -2.25
N ALA A 44 5.23 6.42 -1.50
CA ALA A 44 3.90 6.98 -1.76
C ALA A 44 3.79 7.69 -3.13
N ASP A 45 4.88 8.26 -3.63
CA ASP A 45 4.95 8.98 -4.91
C ASP A 45 4.84 8.06 -6.15
N THR A 46 5.00 6.75 -5.94
CA THR A 46 4.87 5.71 -6.97
C THR A 46 3.45 5.19 -7.12
N LEU A 47 2.54 5.57 -6.22
CA LEU A 47 1.17 5.09 -6.21
C LEU A 47 0.42 5.50 -7.47
N ARG A 48 -0.16 4.50 -8.14
CA ARG A 48 -0.94 4.66 -9.35
C ARG A 48 -2.08 3.66 -9.42
N TYR A 49 -3.14 4.04 -10.10
CA TYR A 49 -4.17 3.12 -10.54
C TYR A 49 -3.60 2.10 -11.53
N GLU A 50 -4.29 0.97 -11.71
CA GLU A 50 -3.90 -0.07 -12.68
C GLU A 50 -3.73 0.50 -14.11
N ASN A 51 -4.54 1.50 -14.48
CA ASN A 51 -4.43 2.19 -15.77
C ASN A 51 -3.23 3.16 -15.89
N GLY A 52 -2.37 3.23 -14.86
CA GLY A 52 -1.15 4.04 -14.84
C GLY A 52 -1.31 5.47 -14.34
N ILE A 53 -2.53 5.94 -14.05
CA ILE A 53 -2.77 7.29 -13.52
C ILE A 53 -2.25 7.38 -12.08
N LYS A 54 -1.41 8.38 -11.80
CA LYS A 54 -0.91 8.63 -10.44
C LYS A 54 -2.02 9.08 -9.51
N LEU A 55 -1.97 8.61 -8.26
CA LEU A 55 -2.87 9.10 -7.21
C LEU A 55 -2.51 10.54 -6.85
N SER A 56 -3.53 11.38 -6.67
CA SER A 56 -3.41 12.70 -6.05
C SER A 56 -3.04 12.58 -4.57
N ARG A 57 -2.58 13.68 -3.96
CA ARG A 57 -2.23 13.71 -2.53
C ARG A 57 -3.40 13.34 -1.62
N ASP A 58 -4.61 13.77 -1.97
CA ASP A 58 -5.81 13.44 -1.18
C ASP A 58 -6.17 11.96 -1.30
N GLU A 59 -6.02 11.37 -2.48
CA GLU A 59 -6.21 9.92 -2.68
C GLU A 59 -5.15 9.09 -1.96
N GLN A 60 -3.88 9.53 -1.99
CA GLN A 60 -2.81 8.89 -1.22
C GLN A 60 -3.10 8.93 0.28
N ARG A 61 -3.55 10.09 0.79
CA ARG A 61 -3.93 10.26 2.20
C ARG A 61 -5.13 9.38 2.55
N ASN A 62 -6.15 9.33 1.70
CA ASN A 62 -7.31 8.46 1.88
C ASN A 62 -6.90 6.99 1.93
N LEU A 63 -6.08 6.53 0.98
CA LEU A 63 -5.59 5.15 0.94
C LEU A 63 -4.80 4.79 2.20
N LYS A 64 -3.97 5.71 2.72
CA LYS A 64 -3.25 5.52 3.98
C LYS A 64 -4.21 5.36 5.16
N CYS A 65 -5.27 6.17 5.25
CA CYS A 65 -6.30 6.02 6.28
C CYS A 65 -7.01 4.66 6.17
N LEU A 66 -7.40 4.25 4.97
CA LEU A 66 -8.03 2.94 4.73
C LEU A 66 -7.10 1.79 5.11
N TYR A 67 -5.82 1.90 4.82
CA TYR A 67 -4.81 0.92 5.21
C TYR A 67 -4.69 0.79 6.73
N GLN A 68 -4.67 1.90 7.46
CA GLN A 68 -4.67 1.89 8.93
C GLN A 68 -5.90 1.19 9.50
N HIS A 69 -7.08 1.40 8.90
CA HIS A 69 -8.30 0.68 9.28
C HIS A 69 -8.26 -0.82 8.94
N PHE A 70 -7.64 -1.18 7.82
CA PHE A 70 -7.47 -2.58 7.38
C PHE A 70 -6.55 -3.36 8.33
N VAL A 71 -5.39 -2.79 8.67
CA VAL A 71 -4.35 -3.43 9.52
C VAL A 71 -4.72 -3.44 11.00
N TRP A 72 -5.62 -2.57 11.46
CA TRP A 72 -6.13 -2.68 12.84
C TRP A 72 -6.74 -4.07 13.15
N ASN A 73 -7.05 -4.86 12.11
CA ASN A 73 -7.59 -6.22 12.23
C ASN A 73 -6.64 -7.34 11.75
N ARG A 74 -5.40 -7.05 11.30
CA ARG A 74 -4.44 -8.03 10.74
C ARG A 74 -2.97 -7.64 11.00
N GLU A 75 -2.10 -8.61 11.28
CA GLU A 75 -0.66 -8.41 11.55
C GLU A 75 0.19 -8.12 10.28
N ASP A 76 -0.29 -7.29 9.34
CA ASP A 76 0.49 -6.89 8.15
C ASP A 76 1.11 -5.50 8.34
N PHE A 77 2.44 -5.36 8.23
CA PHE A 77 3.17 -4.12 8.55
C PHE A 77 3.85 -3.49 7.31
N ILE A 78 3.11 -2.67 6.57
CA ILE A 78 3.60 -1.69 5.59
C ILE A 78 3.89 -0.34 6.29
N ASP A 79 5.13 0.11 6.18
CA ASP A 79 5.59 1.46 6.53
C ASP A 79 5.52 2.35 5.28
N TRP A 80 5.10 3.60 5.45
CA TRP A 80 4.91 4.53 4.34
C TRP A 80 6.07 5.52 4.35
N ASP A 81 6.91 5.46 3.32
CA ASP A 81 7.96 6.47 3.13
C ASP A 81 7.28 7.81 2.78
N ILE A 82 7.51 8.84 3.60
CA ILE A 82 6.83 10.15 3.54
C ILE A 82 7.54 11.06 2.55
#